data_AF-A0A9R1F5J9-F1
#
_entry.id   AF-A0A9R1F5J9-F1
#
_cell.length_a   1.000
_cell.length_b   1.000
_cell.length_c   1.000
_cell.angle_alpha   90.00
_cell.angle_beta   90.00
_cell.angle_gamma   90.00
#
_symmetry.space_group_name_H-M   'P 1'
#
loop_
_entity.id
_entity.type
_entity.pdbx_description
1 polymer ?
#
loop_
_entity_poly.entity_id
_entity_poly.type
_entity_poly.pdbx_seq_one_letter_code
_entity_poly.pdbx_strand_id
1 'polypeptide(L)'
;MFRQERSTLVNRTDDFYNTNLSLGRPSSFRGKENVPPKRIVQPSRYRSSLYGCSERGQIMPHERKIKPAVLIDKTIATFGQLGNSKKIGGRVQAYVINVYCRHLFNENHPRNSLKHYFFHTASEYFLGKWKNDEARIWWRKKLIRSFIGAGKAHNLLMSDKLYFPTLHEEYYFLFVVDIKGRTFYFLDSFYDENSSYHMNIKKKIISSFICTWYEARLQPMDFSAFPTVYPKVPQQDNDIDCGIFTMKLMGWCPRNPTPIVFSPKNVPDARIRYAVDLMFSHYNTLDDEKKRVKEFRL
;
A
#
# COMPACT_ATOMS: atom_id res chain seq x y z
N MET A 1 -30.16 19.03 -8.53
CA MET A 1 -30.36 17.64 -9.01
C MET A 1 -29.51 17.36 -10.27
N PHE A 2 -28.19 17.62 -10.23
CA PHE A 2 -27.29 17.45 -11.39
C PHE A 2 -25.85 17.08 -10.96
N ARG A 3 -25.69 16.05 -10.11
CA ARG A 3 -24.33 15.57 -9.75
C ARG A 3 -24.18 14.05 -9.70
N GLN A 4 -25.20 13.30 -10.10
CA GLN A 4 -25.25 11.85 -9.87
C GLN A 4 -24.94 10.99 -11.10
N GLU A 5 -24.83 11.57 -12.31
CA GLU A 5 -24.72 10.78 -13.55
C GLU A 5 -23.32 10.71 -14.19
N ARG A 6 -22.30 11.43 -13.68
CA ARG A 6 -20.92 11.33 -14.23
C ARG A 6 -20.10 10.13 -13.71
N SER A 7 -20.64 9.32 -12.81
CA SER A 7 -19.89 8.28 -12.07
C SER A 7 -19.88 6.90 -12.76
N THR A 8 -20.90 6.55 -13.55
CA THR A 8 -21.15 5.14 -13.90
C THR A 8 -20.32 4.60 -15.07
N LEU A 9 -19.80 5.46 -15.96
CA LEU A 9 -18.94 5.08 -17.09
C LEU A 9 -17.43 5.15 -16.78
N VAL A 10 -17.03 5.86 -15.72
CA VAL A 10 -15.63 6.07 -15.35
C VAL A 10 -15.05 4.92 -14.51
N ASN A 11 -15.91 4.14 -13.83
CA ASN A 11 -15.46 3.15 -12.85
C ASN A 11 -14.87 1.84 -13.42
N ARG A 12 -15.08 1.53 -14.70
CA ARG A 12 -14.61 0.24 -15.27
C ARG A 12 -13.15 0.24 -15.73
N THR A 13 -12.56 1.40 -15.99
CA THR A 13 -11.17 1.48 -16.50
C THR A 13 -10.14 1.42 -15.39
N ASP A 14 -10.46 2.01 -14.23
CA ASP A 14 -9.54 2.15 -13.09
C ASP A 14 -9.47 0.86 -12.26
N ASP A 15 -10.39 -0.08 -12.52
CA ASP A 15 -10.45 -1.43 -11.95
C ASP A 15 -9.18 -2.26 -12.13
N PHE A 16 -8.28 -1.88 -13.04
CA PHE A 16 -7.01 -2.59 -13.26
C PHE A 16 -5.82 -1.94 -12.55
N TYR A 17 -5.96 -0.69 -12.08
CA TYR A 17 -4.88 0.00 -11.40
C TYR A 17 -4.69 -0.61 -10.01
N ASN A 18 -3.51 -1.16 -9.71
CA ASN A 18 -3.10 -1.75 -8.43
C ASN A 18 -3.96 -2.94 -7.92
N THR A 19 -5.08 -3.29 -8.56
CA THR A 19 -6.03 -4.29 -8.05
C THR A 19 -5.50 -5.72 -8.03
N ASN A 20 -4.55 -6.04 -8.91
CA ASN A 20 -3.85 -7.33 -8.89
C ASN A 20 -2.57 -7.30 -8.07
N LEU A 21 -2.20 -6.14 -7.55
CA LEU A 21 -1.02 -5.95 -6.70
C LEU A 21 -1.39 -5.99 -5.20
N SER A 22 -2.66 -6.16 -4.84
CA SER A 22 -3.04 -6.37 -3.44
C SER A 22 -2.40 -7.64 -2.89
N LEU A 23 -1.73 -7.51 -1.73
CA LEU A 23 -1.39 -8.64 -0.86
C LEU A 23 -2.68 -9.45 -0.63
N GLY A 24 -2.62 -10.77 -0.81
CA GLY A 24 -3.76 -11.65 -1.06
C GLY A 24 -5.05 -11.33 -0.28
N ARG A 25 -6.21 -11.53 -0.94
CA ARG A 25 -7.51 -11.47 -0.24
C ARG A 25 -7.47 -12.44 0.96
N PRO A 26 -8.01 -12.07 2.12
CA PRO A 26 -8.53 -13.06 3.05
C PRO A 26 -9.57 -13.87 2.27
N SER A 27 -9.31 -15.15 2.08
CA SER A 27 -10.21 -16.10 1.43
C SER A 27 -11.50 -16.22 2.22
N SER A 28 -12.49 -15.37 1.96
CA SER A 28 -13.91 -15.60 2.33
C SER A 28 -14.88 -14.52 1.84
N PHE A 29 -14.68 -13.90 0.67
CA PHE A 29 -15.74 -13.07 0.08
C PHE A 29 -15.76 -13.19 -1.45
N ARG A 30 -16.31 -14.30 -1.93
CA ARG A 30 -17.26 -14.36 -3.06
C ARG A 30 -17.74 -15.80 -3.33
N GLY A 31 -19.06 -15.94 -3.40
CA GLY A 31 -19.77 -16.74 -4.40
C GLY A 31 -19.69 -18.26 -4.27
N LYS A 32 -20.79 -18.85 -3.80
CA LYS A 32 -21.08 -20.28 -3.90
C LYS A 32 -21.07 -20.72 -5.37
N GLU A 33 -20.31 -21.76 -5.68
CA GLU A 33 -20.65 -22.70 -6.75
C GLU A 33 -20.76 -24.09 -6.16
N ASN A 34 -21.84 -24.76 -6.54
CA ASN A 34 -22.35 -26.00 -5.96
C ASN A 34 -21.44 -27.20 -6.26
N VAL A 35 -21.04 -27.95 -5.24
CA VAL A 35 -20.67 -29.36 -5.36
C VAL A 35 -21.23 -30.13 -4.13
N PRO A 36 -21.93 -31.27 -4.30
CA PRO A 36 -22.70 -31.95 -3.25
C PRO A 36 -21.84 -32.75 -2.25
N PRO A 37 -22.40 -33.22 -1.11
CA PRO A 37 -21.63 -33.55 0.09
C PRO A 37 -21.15 -35.01 0.10
N LYS A 38 -19.99 -35.26 0.72
CA LYS A 38 -19.66 -36.59 1.25
C LYS A 38 -19.65 -36.57 2.78
N ARG A 39 -20.20 -37.66 3.31
CA ARG A 39 -20.89 -37.83 4.59
C ARG A 39 -19.99 -38.61 5.58
N ILE A 40 -19.99 -38.14 6.85
CA ILE A 40 -19.86 -38.84 8.16
C ILE A 40 -18.72 -39.84 8.38
N VAL A 41 -17.89 -39.63 9.43
CA VAL A 41 -17.77 -40.52 10.63
C VAL A 41 -17.26 -39.75 11.86
N GLN A 42 -18.08 -39.67 12.91
CA GLN A 42 -17.66 -39.73 14.33
C GLN A 42 -18.28 -41.03 14.88
N PRO A 43 -17.82 -41.70 15.97
CA PRO A 43 -17.28 -41.11 17.22
C PRO A 43 -16.12 -41.91 17.88
N SER A 44 -15.54 -41.47 19.01
CA SER A 44 -15.85 -42.11 20.30
C SER A 44 -15.51 -41.26 21.53
N ARG A 45 -16.32 -41.46 22.57
CA ARG A 45 -16.28 -40.92 23.94
C ARG A 45 -15.42 -41.83 24.85
N TYR A 46 -15.11 -41.32 26.06
CA TYR A 46 -14.40 -41.87 27.24
C TYR A 46 -12.98 -41.32 27.41
N ARG A 47 -12.78 -40.23 28.17
CA ARG A 47 -12.68 -40.09 29.65
C ARG A 47 -11.53 -40.88 30.29
N SER A 48 -10.51 -40.14 30.71
CA SER A 48 -9.78 -40.35 31.96
C SER A 48 -9.33 -38.99 32.53
N SER A 49 -9.83 -38.68 33.73
CA SER A 49 -9.39 -37.59 34.62
C SER A 49 -8.16 -38.03 35.43
N LEU A 50 -7.57 -37.37 36.44
CA LEU A 50 -7.94 -36.29 37.37
C LEU A 50 -6.63 -35.88 38.08
N TYR A 51 -6.15 -34.64 37.96
CA TYR A 51 -5.37 -33.94 39.00
C TYR A 51 -5.51 -32.43 38.75
N GLY A 52 -5.90 -31.71 39.79
CA GLY A 52 -6.66 -30.47 39.70
C GLY A 52 -5.86 -29.18 39.57
N CYS A 53 -6.54 -28.19 39.00
CA CYS A 53 -6.50 -26.79 39.46
C CYS A 53 -7.73 -26.06 38.87
N SER A 54 -8.79 -25.93 39.66
CA SER A 54 -9.74 -24.80 39.54
C SER A 54 -8.97 -23.55 39.98
N GLU A 55 -9.08 -22.34 39.41
CA GLU A 55 -10.16 -21.78 38.61
C GLU A 55 -9.64 -20.46 37.98
N ARG A 56 -9.44 -20.45 36.67
CA ARG A 56 -9.55 -19.27 35.79
C ARG A 56 -9.42 -19.77 34.36
N GLY A 57 -10.57 -19.93 33.71
CA GLY A 57 -10.71 -20.60 32.42
C GLY A 57 -9.76 -20.08 31.36
N GLN A 58 -9.03 -21.00 30.72
CA GLN A 58 -8.38 -20.76 29.44
C GLN A 58 -9.46 -20.40 28.42
N ILE A 59 -9.45 -19.14 27.99
CA ILE A 59 -10.20 -18.71 26.82
C ILE A 59 -9.54 -19.38 25.62
N MET A 60 -10.21 -20.41 25.09
CA MET A 60 -9.89 -21.01 23.80
C MET A 60 -9.69 -19.91 22.75
N PRO A 61 -8.68 -20.00 21.85
CA PRO A 61 -8.47 -18.99 20.83
C PRO A 61 -9.62 -19.07 19.84
N HIS A 62 -10.67 -18.31 20.11
CA HIS A 62 -11.73 -18.00 19.17
C HIS A 62 -11.05 -17.58 17.87
N GLU A 63 -11.41 -18.17 16.75
CA GLU A 63 -11.01 -17.70 15.41
C GLU A 63 -11.15 -16.17 15.42
N ARG A 64 -10.02 -15.45 15.46
CA ARG A 64 -10.02 -14.00 15.46
C ARG A 64 -10.51 -13.61 14.08
N LYS A 65 -11.84 -13.42 13.96
CA LYS A 65 -12.45 -12.89 12.75
C LYS A 65 -11.68 -11.65 12.36
N ILE A 66 -11.01 -11.72 11.21
CA ILE A 66 -10.21 -10.64 10.68
C ILE A 66 -11.19 -9.52 10.31
N LYS A 67 -11.37 -8.55 11.22
CA LYS A 67 -12.32 -7.45 11.02
C LYS A 67 -11.69 -6.35 10.16
N PRO A 68 -12.25 -6.03 8.99
CA PRO A 68 -11.78 -4.92 8.18
C PRO A 68 -12.07 -3.59 8.90
N ALA A 69 -11.12 -2.65 8.86
CA ALA A 69 -11.30 -1.29 9.38
C ALA A 69 -11.47 -0.29 8.23
N VAL A 70 -10.72 -0.50 7.15
CA VAL A 70 -10.72 0.35 5.97
C VAL A 70 -10.89 -0.51 4.73
N LEU A 71 -11.86 -0.16 3.88
CA LEU A 71 -12.07 -0.72 2.55
C LEU A 71 -12.25 0.43 1.56
N ILE A 72 -11.25 0.66 0.72
CA ILE A 72 -11.28 1.68 -0.36
C ILE A 72 -10.98 0.99 -1.69
N ASP A 73 -11.93 1.02 -2.63
CA ASP A 73 -11.81 0.41 -3.98
C ASP A 73 -11.14 -0.96 -3.98
N LYS A 74 -11.67 -1.88 -3.16
CA LYS A 74 -11.20 -3.27 -2.99
C LYS A 74 -9.85 -3.42 -2.25
N THR A 75 -9.29 -2.32 -1.72
CA THR A 75 -8.07 -2.31 -0.91
C THR A 75 -8.44 -2.31 0.56
N ILE A 76 -7.99 -3.32 1.31
CA ILE A 76 -8.43 -3.57 2.69
C ILE A 76 -7.25 -3.42 3.65
N ALA A 77 -7.50 -2.76 4.78
CA ALA A 77 -6.70 -2.88 6.00
C ALA A 77 -7.61 -3.25 7.17
N THR A 78 -7.14 -4.17 8.02
CA THR A 78 -7.89 -4.65 9.18
C THR A 78 -7.65 -3.74 10.39
N PHE A 79 -8.51 -3.83 11.41
CA PHE A 79 -8.29 -3.09 12.67
C PHE A 79 -6.92 -3.40 13.29
N GLY A 80 -6.51 -4.67 13.27
CA GLY A 80 -5.19 -5.07 13.76
C GLY A 80 -4.05 -4.47 12.94
N GLN A 81 -4.16 -4.46 11.61
CA GLN A 81 -3.13 -3.89 10.73
C GLN A 81 -3.03 -2.37 10.90
N LEU A 82 -4.18 -1.67 10.90
CA LEU A 82 -4.24 -0.22 11.09
C LEU A 82 -3.73 0.17 12.48
N GLY A 83 -4.26 -0.46 13.54
CA GLY A 83 -3.86 -0.19 14.92
C GLY A 83 -2.38 -0.46 15.19
N ASN A 84 -1.85 -1.60 14.74
CA ASN A 84 -0.41 -1.91 14.91
C ASN A 84 0.49 -0.97 14.10
N SER A 85 0.02 -0.48 12.96
CA SER A 85 0.78 0.47 12.13
C SER A 85 0.76 1.88 12.69
N LYS A 86 -0.28 2.27 13.44
CA LYS A 86 -0.51 3.65 13.88
C LYS A 86 -0.33 3.86 15.39
N LYS A 87 -0.19 2.81 16.19
CA LYS A 87 0.26 2.96 17.58
C LYS A 87 1.65 3.60 17.64
N ILE A 88 1.96 4.24 18.77
CA ILE A 88 3.32 4.68 19.10
C ILE A 88 4.24 3.44 19.08
N GLY A 89 5.42 3.57 18.48
CA GLY A 89 6.34 2.43 18.36
C GLY A 89 6.03 1.45 17.22
N GLY A 90 4.91 1.61 16.51
CA GLY A 90 4.44 0.64 15.51
C GLY A 90 5.06 0.81 14.12
N ARG A 91 5.64 -0.25 13.56
CA ARG A 91 6.05 -0.28 12.15
C ARG A 91 4.83 -0.29 11.22
N VAL A 92 4.83 0.57 10.20
CA VAL A 92 3.70 0.66 9.25
C VAL A 92 3.69 -0.57 8.36
N GLN A 93 2.56 -1.28 8.36
CA GLN A 93 2.40 -2.48 7.55
C GLN A 93 2.05 -2.13 6.09
N ALA A 94 2.46 -3.02 5.19
CA ALA A 94 2.33 -2.87 3.76
C ALA A 94 0.88 -2.69 3.26
N TYR A 95 -0.08 -3.38 3.92
CA TYR A 95 -1.51 -3.19 3.69
C TYR A 95 -1.97 -1.75 3.95
N VAL A 96 -1.44 -1.11 4.99
CA VAL A 96 -1.78 0.27 5.36
C VAL A 96 -1.18 1.26 4.37
N ILE A 97 0.04 1.01 3.88
CA ILE A 97 0.63 1.79 2.78
C ILE A 97 -0.23 1.71 1.52
N ASN A 98 -0.70 0.52 1.14
CA ASN A 98 -1.54 0.36 -0.06
C ASN A 98 -2.90 1.05 0.08
N VAL A 99 -3.55 0.92 1.25
CA VAL A 99 -4.79 1.66 1.54
C VAL A 99 -4.55 3.16 1.46
N TYR A 100 -3.43 3.65 1.99
CA TYR A 100 -3.08 5.07 1.89
C TYR A 100 -2.81 5.52 0.46
N CYS A 101 -2.11 4.72 -0.35
CA CYS A 101 -1.92 5.00 -1.78
C CYS A 101 -3.26 5.08 -2.51
N ARG A 102 -4.21 4.18 -2.19
CA ARG A 102 -5.55 4.22 -2.78
C ARG A 102 -6.35 5.45 -2.33
N HIS A 103 -6.27 5.79 -1.05
CA HIS A 103 -6.88 7.01 -0.53
C HIS A 103 -6.33 8.25 -1.27
N LEU A 104 -5.00 8.38 -1.40
CA LEU A 104 -4.37 9.46 -2.16
C LEU A 104 -4.76 9.47 -3.63
N PHE A 105 -4.89 8.29 -4.27
CA PHE A 105 -5.40 8.19 -5.64
C PHE A 105 -6.81 8.77 -5.76
N ASN A 106 -7.70 8.54 -4.79
CA ASN A 106 -9.05 9.07 -4.85
C ASN A 106 -9.13 10.57 -4.55
N GLU A 107 -8.42 11.03 -3.52
CA GLU A 107 -8.30 12.46 -3.17
C GLU A 107 -7.65 13.27 -4.31
N ASN A 108 -6.62 12.70 -4.93
CA ASN A 108 -5.80 13.35 -5.95
C ASN A 108 -5.84 12.54 -7.26
N HIS A 109 -7.05 12.31 -7.79
CA HIS A 109 -7.23 11.49 -9.00
C HIS A 109 -6.27 11.90 -10.13
N PRO A 110 -5.58 10.95 -10.81
CA PRO A 110 -4.54 11.27 -11.79
C PRO A 110 -5.00 12.22 -12.91
N ARG A 111 -6.28 12.18 -13.30
CA ARG A 111 -6.86 13.12 -14.28
C ARG A 111 -6.77 14.59 -13.86
N ASN A 112 -6.77 14.85 -12.56
CA ASN A 112 -6.76 16.19 -11.99
C ASN A 112 -5.36 16.56 -11.48
N SER A 113 -4.72 15.62 -10.78
CA SER A 113 -3.44 15.87 -10.10
C SER A 113 -2.23 15.61 -10.99
N LEU A 114 -2.40 14.84 -12.07
CA LEU A 114 -1.33 14.26 -12.89
C LEU A 114 -0.37 13.35 -12.08
N LYS A 115 -0.81 12.87 -10.91
CA LYS A 115 -0.01 12.02 -10.01
C LYS A 115 -0.58 10.62 -9.91
N HIS A 116 0.30 9.62 -9.89
CA HIS A 116 -0.07 8.21 -9.69
C HIS A 116 0.59 7.66 -8.44
N TYR A 117 -0.17 6.94 -7.62
CA TYR A 117 0.27 6.27 -6.40
C TYR A 117 0.20 4.75 -6.54
N PHE A 118 1.33 4.11 -6.85
CA PHE A 118 1.41 2.66 -7.00
C PHE A 118 1.48 1.96 -5.63
N PHE A 119 1.05 0.70 -5.58
CA PHE A 119 1.17 -0.13 -4.36
C PHE A 119 2.62 -0.57 -4.14
N HIS A 120 2.99 -0.80 -2.86
CA HIS A 120 4.37 -1.16 -2.49
C HIS A 120 4.87 -2.41 -3.22
N THR A 121 3.96 -3.33 -3.51
CA THR A 121 4.16 -4.54 -4.31
C THR A 121 4.79 -4.30 -5.68
N ALA A 122 4.63 -3.11 -6.28
CA ALA A 122 5.37 -2.76 -7.49
C ALA A 122 6.88 -2.71 -7.23
N SER A 123 7.28 -2.16 -6.10
CA SER A 123 8.67 -2.08 -5.67
C SER A 123 9.28 -3.45 -5.32
N GLU A 124 8.46 -4.41 -4.86
CA GLU A 124 8.94 -5.78 -4.59
C GLU A 124 9.45 -6.45 -5.86
N TYR A 125 8.75 -6.24 -6.99
CA TYR A 125 9.23 -6.67 -8.29
C TYR A 125 10.50 -5.91 -8.71
N PHE A 126 10.54 -4.59 -8.54
CA PHE A 126 11.72 -3.79 -8.86
C PHE A 126 12.98 -4.23 -8.10
N LEU A 127 12.80 -4.67 -6.85
CA LEU A 127 13.87 -5.18 -6.00
C LEU A 127 14.22 -6.64 -6.27
N GLY A 128 13.54 -7.31 -7.19
CA GLY A 128 13.80 -8.71 -7.50
C GLY A 128 13.37 -9.69 -6.41
N LYS A 129 12.35 -9.37 -5.62
CA LYS A 129 11.88 -10.19 -4.47
C LYS A 129 10.98 -11.34 -4.92
N TRP A 130 11.53 -12.31 -5.64
CA TRP A 130 10.82 -13.55 -5.99
C TRP A 130 11.68 -14.77 -5.65
N LYS A 131 11.02 -15.86 -5.24
CA LYS A 131 11.69 -17.11 -4.83
C LYS A 131 12.08 -17.99 -6.02
N ASN A 132 11.34 -17.91 -7.11
CA ASN A 132 11.53 -18.72 -8.31
C ASN A 132 11.00 -17.99 -9.55
N ASP A 133 11.22 -18.59 -10.72
CA ASP A 133 10.87 -18.00 -12.00
C ASP A 133 9.37 -17.93 -12.26
N GLU A 134 8.57 -18.87 -11.74
CA GLU A 134 7.10 -18.77 -11.86
C GLU A 134 6.57 -17.56 -11.10
N ALA A 135 7.05 -17.34 -9.87
CA ALA A 135 6.71 -16.17 -9.08
C ALA A 135 7.12 -14.89 -9.82
N ARG A 136 8.35 -14.84 -10.36
CA ARG A 136 8.82 -13.70 -11.17
C ARG A 136 7.85 -13.38 -12.30
N ILE A 137 7.46 -14.39 -13.10
CA ILE A 137 6.55 -14.22 -14.24
C ILE A 137 5.17 -13.73 -13.77
N TRP A 138 4.67 -14.27 -12.67
CA TRP A 138 3.39 -13.88 -12.08
C TRP A 138 3.40 -12.42 -11.60
N TRP A 139 4.44 -12.02 -10.86
CA TRP A 139 4.61 -10.64 -10.40
C TRP A 139 4.76 -9.65 -11.56
N ARG A 140 5.56 -10.02 -12.57
CA ARG A 140 5.73 -9.25 -13.81
C ARG A 140 4.39 -8.99 -14.49
N LYS A 141 3.58 -10.03 -14.71
CA LYS A 141 2.25 -9.91 -15.33
C LYS A 141 1.34 -8.96 -14.53
N LYS A 142 1.37 -9.01 -13.20
CA LYS A 142 0.56 -8.14 -12.34
C LYS A 142 1.02 -6.70 -12.40
N LEU A 143 2.33 -6.47 -12.40
CA LEU A 143 2.90 -5.14 -12.49
C LEU A 143 2.56 -4.47 -13.82
N ILE A 144 2.74 -5.18 -14.94
CA ILE A 144 2.36 -4.70 -16.28
C ILE A 144 0.87 -4.32 -16.32
N ARG A 145 -0.02 -5.16 -15.78
CA ARG A 145 -1.45 -4.83 -15.69
C ARG A 145 -1.71 -3.58 -14.87
N SER A 146 -0.94 -3.35 -13.81
CA SER A 146 -1.05 -2.13 -13.00
C SER A 146 -0.63 -0.88 -13.78
N PHE A 147 0.46 -0.95 -14.56
CA PHE A 147 0.90 0.15 -15.44
C PHE A 147 -0.15 0.46 -16.51
N ILE A 148 -0.70 -0.57 -17.16
CA ILE A 148 -1.78 -0.42 -18.13
C ILE A 148 -3.03 0.20 -17.47
N GLY A 149 -3.42 -0.28 -16.28
CA GLY A 149 -4.54 0.26 -15.53
C GLY A 149 -4.33 1.72 -15.13
N ALA A 150 -3.14 2.07 -14.65
CA ALA A 150 -2.77 3.44 -14.33
C ALA A 150 -2.85 4.35 -15.57
N GLY A 151 -2.35 3.87 -16.73
CA GLY A 151 -2.45 4.56 -18.02
C GLY A 151 -3.88 4.84 -18.49
N LYS A 152 -4.87 4.04 -18.05
CA LYS A 152 -6.29 4.29 -18.32
C LYS A 152 -6.90 5.35 -17.39
N ALA A 153 -6.41 5.45 -16.16
CA ALA A 153 -6.82 6.52 -15.25
C ALA A 153 -6.35 7.87 -15.80
N HIS A 154 -5.08 7.96 -16.21
CA HIS A 154 -4.47 9.07 -16.95
C HIS A 154 -3.22 8.58 -17.69
N ASN A 155 -2.91 9.16 -18.85
CA ASN A 155 -1.75 8.74 -19.64
C ASN A 155 -0.45 8.99 -18.87
N LEU A 156 0.30 7.93 -18.56
CA LEU A 156 1.53 7.98 -17.77
C LEU A 156 2.61 8.89 -18.36
N LEU A 157 2.68 9.05 -19.70
CA LEU A 157 3.62 9.96 -20.37
C LEU A 157 3.26 11.43 -20.13
N MET A 158 1.97 11.70 -19.92
CA MET A 158 1.42 13.04 -19.66
C MET A 158 1.21 13.30 -18.17
N SER A 159 1.70 12.41 -17.31
CA SER A 159 1.66 12.57 -15.87
C SER A 159 2.78 13.48 -15.39
N ASP A 160 2.60 14.09 -14.22
CA ASP A 160 3.66 14.80 -13.51
C ASP A 160 4.59 13.80 -12.81
N LYS A 161 4.03 12.92 -11.97
CA LYS A 161 4.80 12.05 -11.07
C LYS A 161 4.17 10.68 -10.86
N LEU A 162 5.03 9.68 -10.75
CA LEU A 162 4.67 8.32 -10.36
C LEU A 162 5.35 7.98 -9.03
N TYR A 163 4.58 7.65 -8.01
CA TYR A 163 5.05 7.36 -6.66
C TYR A 163 5.04 5.85 -6.39
N PHE A 164 6.16 5.31 -5.93
CA PHE A 164 6.37 3.90 -5.62
C PHE A 164 6.92 3.76 -4.20
N PRO A 165 6.06 3.61 -3.17
CA PRO A 165 6.55 3.26 -1.84
C PRO A 165 7.32 1.96 -1.92
N THR A 166 8.51 1.94 -1.35
CA THR A 166 9.45 0.83 -1.48
C THR A 166 9.81 0.27 -0.12
N LEU A 167 9.55 -1.02 0.07
CA LEU A 167 9.93 -1.76 1.28
C LEU A 167 11.14 -2.63 0.96
N HIS A 168 12.29 -2.37 1.57
CA HIS A 168 13.49 -3.18 1.46
C HIS A 168 14.10 -3.40 2.85
N GLU A 169 14.39 -4.66 3.21
CA GLU A 169 14.94 -5.02 4.53
C GLU A 169 14.20 -4.39 5.71
N GLU A 170 12.86 -4.52 5.74
CA GLU A 170 11.98 -3.94 6.77
C GLU A 170 11.99 -2.40 6.88
N TYR A 171 12.62 -1.72 5.92
CA TYR A 171 12.72 -0.26 5.86
C TYR A 171 11.97 0.32 4.64
N TYR A 172 11.24 1.43 4.86
CA TYR A 172 10.50 2.13 3.82
C TYR A 172 11.22 3.38 3.34
N PHE A 173 11.30 3.52 2.02
CA PHE A 173 11.60 4.78 1.33
C PHE A 173 10.63 4.98 0.17
N LEU A 174 10.70 6.12 -0.50
CA LEU A 174 9.82 6.46 -1.62
C LEU A 174 10.62 6.69 -2.90
N PHE A 175 10.45 5.79 -3.87
CA PHE A 175 10.94 5.99 -5.23
C PHE A 175 9.92 6.80 -6.03
N VAL A 176 10.34 7.91 -6.65
CA VAL A 176 9.48 8.77 -7.45
C VAL A 176 10.07 8.97 -8.84
N VAL A 177 9.25 8.78 -9.85
CA VAL A 177 9.59 9.13 -11.24
C VAL A 177 8.89 10.43 -11.57
N ASP A 178 9.64 11.53 -11.67
CA ASP A 178 9.12 12.82 -12.15
C ASP A 178 9.19 12.81 -13.67
N ILE A 179 8.07 12.45 -14.29
CA ILE A 179 7.94 12.35 -15.75
C ILE A 179 8.11 13.73 -16.38
N LYS A 180 7.48 14.75 -15.81
CA LYS A 180 7.55 16.14 -16.30
C LYS A 180 8.94 16.75 -16.08
N GLY A 181 9.54 16.52 -14.92
CA GLY A 181 10.88 17.01 -14.55
C GLY A 181 12.01 16.11 -15.03
N ARG A 182 11.70 15.01 -15.73
CA ARG A 182 12.65 14.01 -16.24
C ARG A 182 13.69 13.57 -15.22
N THR A 183 13.27 13.21 -14.00
CA THR A 183 14.20 12.88 -12.90
C THR A 183 13.72 11.66 -12.11
N PHE A 184 14.66 10.81 -11.70
CA PHE A 184 14.43 9.76 -10.71
C PHE A 184 14.79 10.29 -9.31
N TYR A 185 13.83 10.27 -8.39
CA TYR A 185 14.06 10.66 -7.00
C TYR A 185 13.98 9.46 -6.06
N PHE A 186 14.94 9.40 -5.14
CA PHE A 186 14.89 8.52 -3.98
C PHE A 186 14.71 9.39 -2.74
N LEU A 187 13.49 9.39 -2.20
CA LEU A 187 13.15 10.14 -1.00
C LEU A 187 13.25 9.20 0.19
N ASP A 188 14.31 9.37 0.97
CA ASP A 188 14.65 8.50 2.08
C ASP A 188 14.93 9.35 3.33
N SER A 189 14.26 8.98 4.44
CA SER A 189 14.35 9.69 5.71
C SER A 189 15.53 9.27 6.58
N PHE A 190 16.41 8.37 6.12
CA PHE A 190 17.55 7.88 6.89
C PHE A 190 18.81 7.66 6.04
N TYR A 191 18.68 6.99 4.90
CA TYR A 191 19.81 6.65 4.04
C TYR A 191 20.02 7.68 2.92
N ASP A 192 21.28 7.99 2.62
CA ASP A 192 21.65 8.85 1.50
C ASP A 192 22.13 8.05 0.27
N GLU A 193 22.52 8.77 -0.78
CA GLU A 193 22.98 8.17 -2.05
C GLU A 193 24.28 7.36 -1.95
N ASN A 194 25.11 7.65 -0.95
CA ASN A 194 26.41 7.03 -0.74
C ASN A 194 26.33 5.84 0.24
N SER A 195 25.16 5.64 0.87
CA SER A 195 24.91 4.49 1.72
C SER A 195 25.03 3.18 0.94
N SER A 196 25.66 2.18 1.55
CA SER A 196 25.73 0.82 1.00
C SER A 196 24.33 0.21 0.77
N TYR A 197 23.33 0.66 1.54
CA TYR A 197 21.92 0.31 1.39
C TYR A 197 21.40 0.64 -0.02
N HIS A 198 21.62 1.87 -0.50
CA HIS A 198 21.11 2.31 -1.80
C HIS A 198 21.98 1.92 -2.99
N MET A 199 23.31 1.85 -2.81
CA MET A 199 24.25 1.51 -3.88
C MET A 199 23.86 0.21 -4.61
N ASN A 200 23.33 -0.77 -3.87
CA ASN A 200 22.98 -2.08 -4.41
C ASN A 200 21.60 -2.14 -5.08
N ILE A 201 20.66 -1.28 -4.70
CA ILE A 201 19.26 -1.38 -5.15
C ILE A 201 18.86 -0.31 -6.17
N LYS A 202 19.53 0.85 -6.20
CA LYS A 202 19.21 1.99 -7.08
C LYS A 202 19.15 1.58 -8.55
N LYS A 203 20.23 0.97 -9.07
CA LYS A 203 20.32 0.52 -10.47
C LYS A 203 19.24 -0.53 -10.79
N LYS A 204 19.00 -1.43 -9.83
CA LYS A 204 18.01 -2.51 -9.97
C LYS A 204 16.60 -1.97 -10.10
N ILE A 205 16.22 -1.02 -9.25
CA ILE A 205 14.90 -0.39 -9.27
C ILE A 205 14.67 0.36 -10.59
N ILE A 206 15.62 1.22 -10.98
CA ILE A 206 15.52 2.01 -12.21
C ILE A 206 15.43 1.10 -13.44
N SER A 207 16.32 0.12 -13.56
CA SER A 207 16.30 -0.83 -14.69
C SER A 207 14.98 -1.59 -14.77
N SER A 208 14.45 -2.05 -13.64
CA SER A 208 13.20 -2.81 -13.60
C SER A 208 11.98 -1.93 -13.92
N PHE A 209 11.98 -0.67 -13.49
CA PHE A 209 10.97 0.31 -13.88
C PHE A 209 10.99 0.53 -15.41
N ILE A 210 12.16 0.78 -15.98
CA ILE A 210 12.34 1.01 -17.43
C ILE A 210 11.88 -0.21 -18.24
N CYS A 211 12.32 -1.42 -17.86
CA CYS A 211 11.86 -2.65 -18.51
C CYS A 211 10.34 -2.79 -18.45
N THR A 212 9.73 -2.54 -17.28
CA THR A 212 8.27 -2.61 -17.10
C THR A 212 7.55 -1.59 -18.00
N TRP A 213 8.09 -0.38 -18.15
CA TRP A 213 7.51 0.66 -19.01
C TRP A 213 7.39 0.20 -20.46
N TYR A 214 8.47 -0.35 -21.02
CA TYR A 214 8.49 -0.84 -22.40
C TYR A 214 7.67 -2.13 -22.57
N GLU A 215 7.70 -3.04 -21.61
CA GLU A 215 6.91 -4.27 -21.64
C GLU A 215 5.40 -4.01 -21.56
N ALA A 216 5.00 -2.96 -20.84
CA ALA A 216 3.63 -2.47 -20.83
C ALA A 216 3.22 -1.78 -22.14
N ARG A 217 4.12 -1.70 -23.13
CA ARG A 217 3.93 -1.05 -24.43
C ARG A 217 3.47 0.41 -24.30
N LEU A 218 4.00 1.09 -23.30
CA LEU A 218 3.78 2.52 -23.13
C LEU A 218 4.57 3.29 -24.17
N GLN A 219 4.19 4.55 -24.40
CA GLN A 219 4.87 5.41 -25.35
C GLN A 219 6.36 5.52 -25.00
N PRO A 220 7.28 5.42 -25.99
CA PRO A 220 8.71 5.50 -25.73
C PRO A 220 9.09 6.81 -25.03
N MET A 221 9.98 6.71 -24.05
CA MET A 221 10.55 7.84 -23.33
C MET A 221 12.03 7.54 -23.10
N ASP A 222 12.88 8.55 -23.31
CA ASP A 222 14.31 8.40 -23.05
C ASP A 222 14.61 8.59 -21.56
N PHE A 223 14.53 7.48 -20.83
CA PHE A 223 14.90 7.45 -19.41
C PHE A 223 16.42 7.49 -19.18
N SER A 224 17.25 7.32 -20.20
CA SER A 224 18.71 7.36 -20.03
C SER A 224 19.20 8.77 -19.67
N ALA A 225 18.46 9.79 -20.11
CA ALA A 225 18.72 11.19 -19.80
C ALA A 225 18.21 11.63 -18.41
N PHE A 226 17.53 10.75 -17.65
CA PHE A 226 16.98 11.12 -16.35
C PHE A 226 18.07 11.03 -15.27
N PRO A 227 18.48 12.13 -14.63
CA PRO A 227 19.36 12.06 -13.47
C PRO A 227 18.68 11.32 -12.31
N THR A 228 19.50 10.71 -11.46
CA THR A 228 19.05 10.18 -10.17
C THR A 228 19.44 11.14 -9.06
N VAL A 229 18.48 11.55 -8.23
CA VAL A 229 18.67 12.58 -7.20
C VAL A 229 18.16 12.09 -5.84
N TYR A 230 18.93 12.39 -4.80
CA TYR A 230 18.59 12.18 -3.39
C TYR A 230 18.41 13.55 -2.71
N PRO A 231 17.21 14.13 -2.76
CA PRO A 231 16.98 15.45 -2.19
C PRO A 231 17.01 15.39 -0.66
N LYS A 232 17.40 16.50 -0.02
CA LYS A 232 17.27 16.64 1.43
C LYS A 232 15.79 16.65 1.81
N VAL A 233 15.36 15.62 2.53
CA VAL A 233 14.00 15.48 3.07
C VAL A 233 14.05 15.39 4.60
N PRO A 234 12.93 15.61 5.31
CA PRO A 234 12.84 15.34 6.74
C PRO A 234 13.45 14.00 7.13
N GLN A 235 14.38 14.01 8.08
CA GLN A 235 15.08 12.83 8.56
C GLN A 235 14.41 12.27 9.81
N GLN A 236 14.41 10.94 9.93
CA GLN A 236 14.02 10.20 11.12
C GLN A 236 15.23 9.96 12.03
N ASP A 237 14.98 9.69 13.31
CA ASP A 237 16.00 9.44 14.34
C ASP A 237 15.89 8.03 14.97
N ASN A 238 15.06 7.16 14.39
CA ASN A 238 14.80 5.80 14.87
C ASN A 238 14.62 4.84 13.68
N ASP A 239 14.40 3.54 13.94
CA ASP A 239 14.33 2.47 12.94
C ASP A 239 12.90 1.94 12.65
N ILE A 240 11.87 2.64 13.14
CA ILE A 240 10.47 2.19 13.07
C ILE A 240 9.54 3.16 12.33
N ASP A 241 9.92 4.43 12.22
CA ASP A 241 9.06 5.50 11.69
C ASP A 241 9.16 5.71 10.18
N CYS A 242 10.04 5.01 9.48
CA CYS A 242 10.27 5.14 8.03
C CYS A 242 8.98 5.07 7.20
N GLY A 243 8.01 4.23 7.60
CA GLY A 243 6.70 4.17 6.96
C GLY A 243 5.86 5.45 7.13
N ILE A 244 5.94 6.13 8.27
CA ILE A 244 5.25 7.40 8.52
C ILE A 244 5.89 8.54 7.71
N PHE A 245 7.22 8.58 7.68
CA PHE A 245 7.96 9.52 6.82
C PHE A 245 7.65 9.29 5.34
N THR A 246 7.69 8.05 4.87
CA THR A 246 7.32 7.68 3.50
C THR A 246 5.90 8.14 3.14
N MET A 247 4.92 7.93 4.03
CA MET A 247 3.55 8.44 3.82
C MET A 247 3.49 9.97 3.73
N LYS A 248 4.29 10.68 4.54
CA LYS A 248 4.38 12.14 4.48
C LYS A 248 5.01 12.62 3.16
N LEU A 249 6.04 11.92 2.69
CA LEU A 249 6.78 12.23 1.47
C LEU A 249 5.99 11.96 0.18
N MET A 250 4.88 11.22 0.22
CA MET A 250 3.96 11.09 -0.94
C MET A 250 3.29 12.43 -1.34
N GLY A 251 3.33 13.43 -0.46
CA GLY A 251 2.94 14.81 -0.77
C GLY A 251 4.09 15.67 -1.31
N TRP A 252 5.31 15.15 -1.40
CA TRP A 252 6.50 15.91 -1.77
C TRP A 252 6.47 16.38 -3.23
N CYS A 253 6.96 17.61 -3.45
CA CYS A 253 7.06 18.23 -4.75
C CYS A 253 8.40 18.99 -4.84
N PRO A 254 9.28 18.67 -5.80
CA PRO A 254 10.55 19.39 -5.98
C PRO A 254 10.34 20.84 -6.41
N ARG A 255 9.18 21.13 -7.02
CA ARG A 255 8.79 22.45 -7.54
C ARG A 255 8.04 23.30 -6.50
N ASN A 256 7.84 22.80 -5.28
CA ASN A 256 7.25 23.59 -4.22
C ASN A 256 8.38 24.27 -3.43
N PRO A 257 8.45 25.62 -3.40
CA PRO A 257 9.48 26.33 -2.64
C PRO A 257 9.33 26.14 -1.12
N THR A 258 8.17 25.67 -0.65
CA THR A 258 7.92 25.47 0.77
C THR A 258 8.50 24.12 1.22
N PRO A 259 9.47 24.10 2.14
CA PRO A 259 9.99 22.86 2.70
C PRO A 259 8.89 22.07 3.40
N ILE A 260 8.94 20.74 3.34
CA ILE A 260 8.09 19.91 4.20
C ILE A 260 8.58 20.10 5.63
N VAL A 261 7.84 20.88 6.42
CA VAL A 261 8.07 20.99 7.87
C VAL A 261 7.52 19.72 8.52
N PHE A 262 8.39 18.74 8.72
CA PHE A 262 8.09 17.51 9.43
C PHE A 262 9.36 17.04 10.15
N SER A 263 9.20 16.43 11.32
CA SER A 263 10.29 15.95 12.16
C SER A 263 9.81 14.79 13.03
N PRO A 264 10.71 14.06 13.71
CA PRO A 264 10.32 12.99 14.64
C PRO A 264 9.28 13.43 15.68
N LYS A 265 9.36 14.70 16.15
CA LYS A 265 8.38 15.28 17.10
C LYS A 265 6.94 15.29 16.58
N ASN A 266 6.75 15.29 15.27
CA ASN A 266 5.42 15.32 14.64
C ASN A 266 4.86 13.92 14.37
N VAL A 267 5.66 12.86 14.53
CA VAL A 267 5.25 11.49 14.21
C VAL A 267 4.07 11.01 15.04
N PRO A 268 3.99 11.21 16.38
CA PRO A 268 2.86 10.74 17.17
C PRO A 268 1.52 11.31 16.67
N ASP A 269 1.48 12.60 16.37
CA ASP A 269 0.29 13.27 15.86
C ASP A 269 -0.04 12.84 14.41
N ALA A 270 0.98 12.70 13.55
CA ALA A 270 0.78 12.19 12.19
C ALA A 270 0.21 10.76 12.17
N ARG A 271 0.62 9.91 13.11
CA ARG A 271 0.08 8.55 13.26
C ARG A 271 -1.43 8.58 13.54
N ILE A 272 -1.87 9.45 14.45
CA ILE A 272 -3.29 9.64 14.78
C ILE A 272 -4.04 10.18 13.56
N ARG A 273 -3.54 11.25 12.94
CA ARG A 273 -4.16 11.87 11.76
C ARG A 273 -4.33 10.88 10.63
N TYR A 274 -3.29 10.14 10.25
CA TYR A 274 -3.41 9.11 9.21
C TYR A 274 -4.38 7.99 9.56
N ALA A 275 -4.51 7.61 10.83
CA ALA A 275 -5.50 6.62 11.24
C ALA A 275 -6.93 7.15 11.08
N VAL A 276 -7.16 8.38 11.55
CA VAL A 276 -8.45 9.08 11.48
C VAL A 276 -8.85 9.33 10.02
N ASP A 277 -7.95 9.88 9.21
CA ASP A 277 -8.19 10.20 7.80
C ASP A 277 -8.58 8.95 7.01
N LEU A 278 -7.88 7.83 7.22
CA LEU A 278 -8.19 6.56 6.55
C LEU A 278 -9.49 5.93 7.07
N MET A 279 -9.71 5.92 8.39
CA MET A 279 -10.90 5.34 9.00
C MET A 279 -12.15 6.10 8.55
N PHE A 280 -12.10 7.43 8.56
CA PHE A 280 -13.26 8.30 8.35
C PHE A 280 -13.32 8.94 6.96
N SER A 281 -12.41 8.59 6.04
CA SER A 281 -12.53 8.97 4.62
C SER A 281 -13.92 8.61 4.08
N HIS A 282 -14.49 9.50 3.27
CA HIS A 282 -15.70 9.22 2.49
C HIS A 282 -15.52 8.08 1.49
N TYR A 283 -14.27 7.74 1.14
CA TYR A 283 -13.97 6.60 0.28
C TYR A 283 -13.93 5.26 1.02
N ASN A 284 -13.83 5.25 2.36
CA ASN A 284 -13.93 4.01 3.12
C ASN A 284 -15.40 3.55 3.14
N THR A 285 -15.74 2.40 2.56
CA THR A 285 -17.15 1.99 2.42
C THR A 285 -17.69 1.21 3.61
N LEU A 286 -16.94 1.10 4.72
CA LEU A 286 -17.34 0.36 5.92
C LEU A 286 -18.07 1.26 6.92
N ASP A 287 -19.23 1.80 6.55
CA ASP A 287 -19.93 2.79 7.37
C ASP A 287 -20.35 2.26 8.75
N ASP A 288 -20.72 0.99 8.84
CA ASP A 288 -21.05 0.36 10.14
C ASP A 288 -19.84 0.28 11.06
N GLU A 289 -18.65 0.00 10.51
CA GLU A 289 -17.42 -0.02 11.30
C GLU A 289 -17.00 1.41 11.72
N LYS A 290 -17.24 2.42 10.88
CA LYS A 290 -17.04 3.83 11.26
C LYS A 290 -17.94 4.22 12.44
N LYS A 291 -19.23 3.85 12.39
CA LYS A 291 -20.19 4.11 13.47
C LYS A 291 -19.74 3.46 14.77
N ARG A 292 -19.36 2.18 14.71
CA ARG A 292 -18.84 1.44 15.87
C ARG A 292 -17.64 2.12 16.53
N VAL A 293 -16.69 2.65 15.74
CA VAL A 293 -15.56 3.38 16.31
C VAL A 293 -15.99 4.70 16.95
N LYS A 294 -16.95 5.43 16.36
CA LYS A 294 -17.49 6.67 16.95
C LYS A 294 -18.25 6.43 18.25
N GLU A 295 -18.97 5.31 18.32
CA GLU A 295 -19.78 4.91 19.47
C GLU A 295 -18.99 4.16 20.53
N PHE A 296 -17.73 3.82 20.25
CA PHE A 296 -16.86 3.11 21.18
C PHE A 296 -16.59 4.00 22.41
N ARG A 297 -17.22 3.65 23.53
CA ARG A 297 -16.95 4.24 24.84
C ARG A 297 -15.94 3.36 25.58
N LEU A 298 -14.89 3.98 26.09
CA LEU A 298 -13.91 3.35 26.99
C LEU A 298 -14.50 3.16 28.38
#